data_AF-A0A838U1W6-F1
#
_entry.id   AF-A0A838U1W6-F1
#
_cell.length_a   1.000
_cell.length_b   1.000
_cell.length_c   1.000
_cell.angle_alpha   90.00
_cell.angle_beta   90.00
_cell.angle_gamma   90.00
#
_symmetry.space_group_name_H-M   'P 1'
#
loop_
_entity.id
_entity.type
_entity.pdbx_description
1 polymer ?
#
loop_
_entity_poly.entity_id
_entity_poly.type
_entity_poly.pdbx_seq_one_letter_code
_entity_poly.pdbx_strand_id
1 'polypeptide(L)'
;MILTRKKIISDKNLQIEGKIIDKIELREYKLDSHTGEELYLIMLYINTNHGEIEMDYFGKLTKDNEKFEESFDFLCNYNGLSSTLNRIIIELENNVS
;
A
#
# COMPACT_ATOMS: atom_id res chain seq x y z
N MET A 1 11.02 -2.18 12.69
CA MET A 1 9.82 -1.42 12.25
C MET A 1 8.61 -2.02 12.93
N ILE A 2 7.67 -1.19 13.37
CA ILE A 2 6.46 -1.62 14.08
C ILE A 2 5.26 -1.16 13.26
N LEU A 3 4.35 -2.06 12.91
CA LEU A 3 3.10 -1.69 12.26
C LEU A 3 2.25 -0.87 13.24
N THR A 4 1.99 0.39 12.92
CA THR A 4 1.25 1.32 13.78
C THR A 4 -0.17 1.55 13.31
N ARG A 5 -0.40 1.55 11.99
CA ARG A 5 -1.74 1.77 11.42
C ARG A 5 -1.98 0.85 10.24
N LYS A 6 -3.24 0.49 10.05
CA LYS A 6 -3.71 -0.34 8.95
C LYS A 6 -5.14 0.04 8.60
N LYS A 7 -5.40 0.26 7.31
CA LYS A 7 -6.75 0.47 6.77
C LYS A 7 -6.96 -0.36 5.52
N ILE A 8 -8.17 -0.90 5.38
CA ILE A 8 -8.57 -1.69 4.22
C ILE A 8 -9.10 -0.73 3.16
N ILE A 9 -8.49 -0.74 1.98
CA ILE A 9 -8.95 0.02 0.81
C ILE A 9 -10.00 -0.79 0.06
N SER A 10 -9.76 -2.10 -0.11
CA SER A 10 -10.70 -3.04 -0.70
C SER A 10 -10.55 -4.41 -0.05
N ASP A 11 -11.67 -5.07 0.25
CA ASP A 11 -11.78 -6.47 0.69
C ASP A 11 -12.68 -7.29 -0.25
N LYS A 12 -12.91 -6.76 -1.45
CA LYS A 12 -13.70 -7.41 -2.49
C LYS A 12 -12.78 -8.02 -3.52
N ASN A 13 -13.18 -9.16 -4.06
CA ASN A 13 -12.52 -9.80 -5.20
C ASN A 13 -12.61 -8.88 -6.42
N LEU A 14 -11.55 -8.12 -6.67
CA LEU A 14 -11.40 -7.29 -7.84
C LEU A 14 -10.69 -8.13 -8.91
N GLN A 15 -11.30 -8.22 -10.09
CA GLN A 15 -10.66 -8.87 -11.22
C GLN A 15 -10.00 -7.81 -12.10
N ILE A 16 -8.69 -7.91 -12.27
CA ILE A 16 -7.90 -6.93 -13.02
C ILE A 16 -6.91 -7.70 -13.88
N GLU A 17 -7.02 -7.53 -15.20
CA GLU A 17 -6.13 -8.18 -16.19
C GLU A 17 -5.95 -9.69 -15.96
N GLY A 18 -7.02 -10.36 -15.55
CA GLY A 18 -7.03 -11.80 -15.27
C GLY A 18 -6.51 -12.20 -13.88
N LYS A 19 -5.96 -11.28 -13.08
CA LYS A 19 -5.57 -11.49 -11.68
C LYS A 19 -6.74 -11.19 -10.76
N ILE A 20 -6.90 -11.99 -9.70
CA ILE A 20 -7.90 -11.76 -8.66
C ILE A 20 -7.19 -11.13 -7.48
N ILE A 21 -7.57 -9.90 -7.15
CA ILE A 21 -7.13 -9.21 -5.94
C ILE A 21 -8.20 -9.42 -4.87
N ASP A 22 -7.86 -10.20 -3.85
CA ASP A 22 -8.76 -10.49 -2.73
C ASP A 22 -8.75 -9.35 -1.71
N LYS A 23 -7.63 -8.61 -1.60
CA LYS A 23 -7.48 -7.54 -0.61
C LYS A 23 -6.46 -6.50 -0.98
N ILE A 24 -6.75 -5.24 -0.63
CA ILE A 24 -5.83 -4.11 -0.68
C ILE A 24 -5.88 -3.37 0.66
N GLU A 25 -4.72 -3.16 1.27
CA GLU A 25 -4.56 -2.46 2.54
C GLU A 25 -3.50 -1.37 2.43
N LEU A 26 -3.73 -0.23 3.07
CA LEU A 26 -2.68 0.73 3.38
C LEU A 26 -2.17 0.45 4.80
N ARG A 27 -0.85 0.38 4.95
CA ARG A 27 -0.18 0.09 6.21
C ARG A 27 0.85 1.18 6.50
N GLU A 28 0.95 1.58 7.76
CA GLU A 28 1.97 2.49 8.26
C GLU A 28 2.86 1.76 9.24
N TYR A 29 4.16 1.82 9.01
CA TYR A 29 5.16 1.30 9.92
C TYR A 29 5.95 2.43 10.53
N LYS A 30 6.03 2.49 11.85
CA LYS A 30 6.96 3.35 12.55
C LYS A 30 8.34 2.71 12.58
N LEU A 31 9.35 3.45 12.15
CA LEU A 31 10.74 3.08 12.38
C LEU A 31 11.09 3.38 13.83
N ASP A 32 11.69 2.39 14.49
CA ASP A 32 12.28 2.58 15.80
C ASP A 32 13.54 3.43 15.60
N SER A 33 13.47 4.70 15.99
CA SER A 33 14.59 5.62 15.87
C SER A 33 15.14 5.94 17.26
N HIS A 34 16.45 5.73 17.41
CA HIS A 34 17.17 6.13 18.62
C HIS A 34 17.35 7.66 18.72
N THR A 35 16.96 8.40 17.67
CA THR A 35 17.13 9.85 17.55
C THR A 35 15.96 10.66 18.10
N GLY A 36 14.86 9.99 18.51
CA GLY A 36 13.66 10.64 19.05
C GLY A 36 12.73 11.23 17.99
N GLU A 37 13.11 11.18 16.72
CA GLU A 37 12.25 11.59 15.61
C GLU A 37 11.40 10.41 15.12
N GLU A 38 10.08 10.57 15.10
CA GLU A 38 9.18 9.55 14.57
C GLU A 38 9.22 9.58 13.04
N LEU A 39 9.71 8.48 12.44
CA LEU A 39 9.73 8.27 11.00
C LEU A 39 8.77 7.15 10.65
N TYR A 40 7.99 7.37 9.61
CA TYR A 40 6.94 6.48 9.15
C TYR A 40 7.23 6.03 7.72
N LEU A 41 6.97 4.75 7.46
CA LEU A 41 6.99 4.13 6.14
C LEU A 41 5.57 3.71 5.78
N ILE A 42 5.07 4.17 4.64
CA ILE A 42 3.72 3.85 4.18
C ILE A 42 3.81 2.81 3.08
N MET A 43 3.20 1.64 3.34
CA MET A 43 3.24 0.48 2.47
C MET A 43 1.84 0.19 1.94
N LEU A 44 1.77 -0.24 0.68
CA LEU A 44 0.58 -0.81 0.09
C LEU A 44 0.72 -2.33 0.12
N TYR A 45 -0.19 -2.99 0.82
CA TYR A 45 -0.26 -4.44 0.91
C TYR A 45 -1.41 -4.97 0.06
N ILE A 46 -1.14 -6.04 -0.68
CA ILE A 46 -2.05 -6.59 -1.67
C ILE A 46 -2.02 -8.10 -1.55
N ASN A 47 -3.19 -8.69 -1.36
CA ASN A 47 -3.37 -10.12 -1.41
C ASN A 47 -4.05 -10.51 -2.71
N THR A 48 -3.48 -11.48 -3.40
CA THR A 48 -4.00 -12.01 -4.66
C THR A 48 -4.10 -13.53 -4.60
N ASN A 49 -4.84 -14.10 -5.54
CA ASN A 49 -4.89 -15.55 -5.74
C ASN A 49 -3.52 -16.20 -6.09
N HIS A 50 -2.50 -15.39 -6.39
CA HIS A 50 -1.14 -15.84 -6.71
C HIS A 50 -0.11 -15.55 -5.61
N GLY A 51 -0.52 -14.90 -4.51
CA GLY A 51 0.34 -14.55 -3.39
C GLY A 51 0.15 -13.12 -2.88
N GLU A 52 1.00 -12.76 -1.93
CA GLU A 52 0.98 -11.49 -1.22
C GLU A 52 2.12 -10.58 -1.68
N ILE A 53 1.83 -9.28 -1.78
CA ILE A 53 2.79 -8.25 -2.17
C ILE A 53 2.67 -7.09 -1.20
N GLU A 54 3.80 -6.57 -0.77
CA GLU A 54 3.87 -5.35 0.02
C GLU A 54 4.92 -4.42 -0.58
N MET A 55 4.52 -3.21 -0.95
CA MET A 55 5.35 -2.26 -1.70
C MET A 55 5.36 -0.90 -1.02
N ASP A 56 6.50 -0.19 -1.10
CA ASP A 56 6.62 1.18 -0.60
C ASP A 56 5.81 2.12 -1.48
N TYR A 57 4.76 2.71 -0.91
CA TYR A 57 3.83 3.56 -1.65
C TYR A 57 4.49 4.87 -2.11
N PHE A 58 5.32 5.47 -1.27
CA PHE A 58 5.98 6.75 -1.54
C PHE A 58 7.42 6.63 -2.04
N GLY A 59 8.06 5.47 -1.84
CA GLY A 59 9.49 5.27 -2.08
C GLY A 59 10.39 6.02 -1.08
N LYS A 60 9.82 6.51 0.02
CA LYS A 60 10.53 7.31 1.03
C LYS A 60 9.80 7.33 2.37
N LEU A 61 10.57 7.61 3.42
CA LEU A 61 10.05 7.86 4.75
C LEU A 61 9.37 9.23 4.87
N THR A 62 8.42 9.35 5.79
CA THR A 62 7.76 10.60 6.14
C THR A 62 7.78 10.84 7.66
N LYS A 63 7.86 12.11 8.07
CA LYS A 63 7.62 12.55 9.45
C LYS A 63 6.20 13.06 9.68
N ASP A 64 5.46 13.24 8.58
CA ASP A 64 4.11 13.76 8.57
C ASP A 64 3.12 12.63 8.87
N ASN A 65 2.41 12.77 9.98
CA ASN A 65 1.45 11.80 10.49
C ASN A 65 0.09 11.86 9.79
N GLU A 66 -0.19 12.90 8.99
CA GLU A 66 -1.42 13.05 8.20
C GLU A 66 -1.31 12.33 6.86
N LYS A 67 -0.09 12.09 6.35
CA LYS A 67 0.15 11.43 5.06
C LYS A 67 -0.53 10.08 4.92
N PHE A 68 -0.66 9.34 6.01
CA PHE A 68 -1.37 8.06 5.98
C PHE A 68 -2.86 8.24 5.67
N GLU A 69 -3.52 9.20 6.33
CA GLU A 69 -4.94 9.50 6.14
C GLU A 69 -5.19 10.08 4.74
N GLU A 70 -4.39 11.06 4.32
CA GLU A 70 -4.48 11.63 2.97
C GLU A 70 -4.31 10.56 1.87
N SER A 71 -3.37 9.64 2.06
CA SER A 71 -3.14 8.55 1.11
C SER A 71 -4.32 7.59 1.07
N PHE A 72 -4.88 7.26 2.23
CA PHE A 72 -6.04 6.39 2.32
C PHE A 72 -7.25 7.01 1.60
N ASP A 73 -7.56 8.27 1.89
CA ASP A 73 -8.66 8.99 1.25
C ASP A 73 -8.48 9.09 -0.27
N PHE A 74 -7.26 9.35 -0.73
CA PHE A 74 -6.93 9.35 -2.15
C PHE A 74 -7.17 7.97 -2.79
N LEU A 75 -6.70 6.89 -2.15
CA LEU A 75 -6.82 5.52 -2.65
C LEU A 75 -8.25 4.99 -2.63
N CYS A 76 -9.09 5.46 -1.72
CA CYS A 76 -10.52 5.12 -1.70
C CYS A 76 -11.32 5.82 -2.81
N ASN A 77 -10.80 6.90 -3.41
CA ASN A 77 -11.43 7.53 -4.57
C ASN A 77 -11.14 6.72 -5.85
N TYR A 78 -12.16 6.52 -6.69
CA TYR A 78 -12.08 5.63 -7.88
C TYR A 78 -10.89 5.92 -8.82
N ASN A 79 -10.53 7.20 -8.98
CA ASN A 79 -9.39 7.64 -9.78
C ASN A 79 -8.04 7.27 -9.14
N GLY A 80 -7.94 7.36 -7.81
CA GLY A 80 -6.73 6.99 -7.07
C GLY A 80 -6.53 5.47 -7.04
N LEU A 81 -7.61 4.72 -6.90
CA LEU A 81 -7.56 3.26 -6.93
C LEU A 81 -7.09 2.74 -8.30
N SER A 82 -7.70 3.20 -9.40
CA SER A 82 -7.36 2.75 -10.76
C SER A 82 -5.89 3.04 -11.14
N SER A 83 -5.40 4.25 -10.86
CA SER A 83 -4.00 4.61 -11.14
C SER A 83 -3.01 3.78 -10.32
N THR A 84 -3.31 3.52 -9.05
CA THR A 84 -2.48 2.70 -8.17
C THR A 84 -2.49 1.24 -8.63
N LEU A 85 -3.65 0.70 -9.00
CA LEU A 85 -3.78 -0.65 -9.55
C LEU A 85 -2.93 -0.85 -10.81
N ASN A 86 -2.92 0.10 -11.74
CA ASN A 86 -2.07 0.01 -12.94
C ASN A 86 -0.58 -0.09 -12.57
N ARG A 87 -0.11 0.70 -11.59
CA ARG A 87 1.27 0.62 -11.10
C ARG A 87 1.56 -0.75 -10.47
N ILE A 88 0.63 -1.25 -9.66
CA ILE A 88 0.75 -2.56 -9.02
C ILE A 88 0.90 -3.67 -10.06
N ILE A 89 0.08 -3.66 -11.11
CA ILE A 89 0.13 -4.67 -12.18
C ILE A 89 1.51 -4.68 -12.84
N ILE A 90 2.06 -3.50 -13.16
CA ILE A 90 3.38 -3.37 -13.77
C ILE A 90 4.48 -3.95 -12.85
N GLU A 91 4.45 -3.62 -11.55
CA GLU A 91 5.41 -4.17 -10.59
C GLU A 91 5.24 -5.69 -10.41
N LEU A 92 4.01 -6.18 -10.48
CA LEU A 92 3.69 -7.61 -10.49
C LEU A 92 4.27 -8.34 -11.70
N GLU A 93 4.18 -7.76 -12.90
CA GLU A 93 4.71 -8.36 -14.13
C GLU A 93 6.24 -8.38 -14.13
N ASN A 94 6.86 -7.30 -13.63
CA ASN A 94 8.33 -7.20 -13.56
C ASN A 94 8.96 -8.17 -12.55
N ASN A 95 8.25 -8.53 -11.47
CA ASN A 95 8.75 -9.49 -10.47
C ASN A 95 8.58 -10.96 -10.87
N VAL A 96 7.91 -11.25 -12.00
CA VAL A 96 7.71 -12.61 -12.52
C VAL A 96 8.70 -12.95 -13.66
N SER A 97 9.55 -12.00 -14.08
CA SER A 97 10.60 -12.22 -15.09
C SER A 97 11.97 -12.54 -14.52
#